data_AF-A0A8T5GLC8-F1
#
_entry.id   AF-A0A8T5GLC8-F1
#
_cell.length_a   1.000
_cell.length_b   1.000
_cell.length_c   1.000
_cell.angle_alpha   90.00
_cell.angle_beta   90.00
_cell.angle_gamma   90.00
#
_symmetry.space_group_name_H-M   'P 1'
#
loop_
_entity.id
_entity.type
_entity.pdbx_description
1 polymer ?
#
loop_
_entity_poly.entity_id
_entity_poly.type
_entity_poly.pdbx_seq_one_letter_code
_entity_poly.pdbx_strand_id
1 'polypeptide(L)'
;MDTPSVYEQVASLAQKYGWEEGDNIVVEMAGTQVSGIDVGEVYNKKWQSPIGTRKCNKEAFIVIKNLSRDPFESSKPMDREHKPQHPYEPVKNV
;
A
#
# COMPACT_ATOMS: atom_id res chain seq x y z
N MET A 1 -33.89 1.07 -17.23
CA MET A 1 -32.79 0.10 -17.05
C MET A 1 -32.41 0.16 -15.60
N ASP A 2 -32.40 -0.97 -14.92
CA ASP A 2 -32.04 -1.05 -13.50
C ASP A 2 -30.56 -0.69 -13.30
N THR A 3 -30.25 -0.11 -12.15
CA THR A 3 -28.87 0.24 -11.79
C THR A 3 -28.04 -1.04 -11.70
N PRO A 4 -26.88 -1.12 -12.38
CA PRO A 4 -26.04 -2.31 -12.31
C PRO A 4 -25.58 -2.54 -10.88
N SER A 5 -25.66 -3.78 -10.45
CA SER A 5 -25.13 -4.24 -9.16
C SER A 5 -23.62 -4.01 -9.06
N VAL A 6 -23.10 -3.98 -7.84
CA VAL A 6 -21.65 -3.83 -7.61
C VAL A 6 -20.85 -4.95 -8.29
N TYR A 7 -21.39 -6.18 -8.32
CA TYR A 7 -20.74 -7.31 -8.98
C TYR A 7 -20.63 -7.12 -10.50
N GLU A 8 -21.68 -6.61 -11.14
CA GLU A 8 -21.66 -6.32 -12.58
C GLU A 8 -20.68 -5.19 -12.91
N GLN A 9 -20.58 -4.18 -12.05
CA GLN A 9 -19.60 -3.10 -12.21
C GLN A 9 -18.17 -3.64 -12.14
N VAL A 10 -17.86 -4.48 -11.14
CA VAL A 10 -16.54 -5.13 -11.02
C VAL A 10 -16.25 -6.03 -12.22
N ALA A 11 -17.21 -6.86 -12.63
CA ALA A 11 -17.08 -7.74 -13.79
C ALA A 11 -16.81 -6.96 -15.09
N SER A 12 -17.52 -5.84 -15.30
CA SER A 12 -17.31 -4.97 -16.46
C SER A 12 -15.91 -4.35 -16.50
N LEU A 13 -15.35 -4.00 -15.33
CA LEU A 13 -13.99 -3.49 -15.21
C LEU A 13 -12.97 -4.60 -15.50
N ALA A 14 -13.15 -5.78 -14.92
CA ALA A 14 -12.29 -6.93 -15.18
C ALA A 14 -12.26 -7.25 -16.68
N GLN A 15 -13.42 -7.28 -17.35
CA GLN A 15 -13.52 -7.50 -18.79
C GLN A 15 -12.86 -6.37 -19.60
N LYS A 16 -13.05 -5.11 -19.21
CA LYS A 16 -12.41 -3.95 -19.86
C LYS A 16 -10.88 -4.01 -19.79
N TYR A 17 -10.33 -4.50 -18.68
CA TYR A 17 -8.89 -4.73 -18.52
C TYR A 17 -8.43 -6.09 -19.04
N GLY A 18 -9.35 -6.84 -19.67
CA GLY A 18 -9.09 -8.12 -20.32
C GLY A 18 -8.73 -9.25 -19.37
N TRP A 19 -9.10 -9.18 -18.09
CA TRP A 19 -8.79 -10.22 -17.11
C TRP A 19 -9.51 -11.54 -17.47
N GLU A 20 -8.84 -12.65 -17.24
CA GLU A 20 -9.29 -13.97 -17.67
C GLU A 20 -9.53 -14.93 -16.49
N GLU A 21 -10.33 -15.96 -16.73
CA GLU A 21 -10.56 -17.06 -15.80
C GLU A 21 -9.26 -17.88 -15.67
N GLY A 22 -8.48 -17.58 -14.62
CA GLY A 22 -7.14 -18.13 -14.42
C GLY A 22 -6.13 -17.08 -13.95
N ASP A 23 -6.45 -15.80 -14.11
CA ASP A 23 -5.65 -14.73 -13.53
C ASP A 23 -5.68 -14.81 -11.99
N ASN A 24 -4.51 -14.68 -11.36
CA ASN A 24 -4.38 -14.52 -9.92
C ASN A 24 -4.89 -13.14 -9.46
N ILE A 25 -6.16 -13.09 -9.06
CA ILE A 25 -6.83 -11.90 -8.54
C ILE A 25 -6.81 -11.91 -7.01
N VAL A 26 -6.32 -10.82 -6.42
CA VAL A 26 -6.34 -10.61 -4.96
C VAL A 26 -7.22 -9.42 -4.60
N VAL A 27 -7.95 -9.55 -3.48
CA VAL A 27 -8.78 -8.48 -2.91
C VAL A 27 -8.18 -8.10 -1.57
N GLU A 28 -7.71 -6.86 -1.46
CA GLU A 28 -7.08 -6.34 -0.27
C GLU A 28 -7.94 -5.25 0.37
N MET A 29 -7.97 -5.21 1.70
CA MET A 29 -8.53 -4.09 2.45
C MET A 29 -7.50 -2.97 2.50
N ALA A 30 -7.87 -1.78 2.05
CA ALA A 30 -7.04 -0.59 2.08
C ALA A 30 -7.71 0.55 2.87
N GLY A 31 -6.92 1.57 3.19
CA GLY A 31 -7.38 2.69 4.03
C GLY A 31 -7.28 2.43 5.54
N THR A 32 -6.49 1.45 5.97
CA THR A 32 -6.19 1.25 7.39
C THR A 32 -5.24 2.33 7.89
N GLN A 33 -5.60 2.98 9.00
CA GLN A 33 -4.69 3.88 9.71
C GLN A 33 -3.89 3.06 10.72
N VAL A 34 -2.57 3.16 10.67
CA VAL A 34 -1.67 2.62 11.70
C VAL A 34 -1.13 3.79 12.51
N SER A 35 -1.33 3.78 13.83
CA SER A 35 -0.69 4.78 14.69
C SER A 35 0.80 4.49 14.79
N GLY A 36 1.63 5.41 14.30
CA GLY A 36 3.09 5.33 14.39
C GLY A 36 3.68 6.11 15.58
N ILE A 37 2.83 6.71 16.42
CA ILE A 37 3.27 7.60 17.49
C ILE A 37 3.41 6.80 18.78
N ASP A 38 4.60 6.85 19.38
CA ASP A 38 4.79 6.40 20.76
C ASP A 38 4.21 7.45 21.71
N VAL A 39 3.06 7.12 22.29
CA VAL A 39 2.28 8.01 23.16
C VAL A 39 2.67 7.86 24.64
N GLY A 40 3.62 6.97 24.97
CA GLY A 40 4.06 6.68 26.34
C GLY A 40 3.06 5.86 27.17
N GLU A 41 3.43 5.54 28.41
CA GLU A 41 2.61 4.69 29.31
C GLU A 41 1.35 5.40 29.85
N VAL A 42 1.38 6.72 29.98
CA VAL A 42 0.26 7.55 30.46
C VAL A 42 -0.23 8.42 29.32
N TYR A 43 -1.32 8.00 28.67
CA TYR A 43 -1.91 8.72 27.53
C TYR A 43 -3.44 8.75 27.62
N ASN A 44 -4.06 9.71 26.90
CA ASN A 44 -5.51 9.85 26.88
C ASN A 44 -6.15 8.90 25.85
N LYS A 45 -6.70 7.78 26.33
CA LYS A 45 -7.36 6.75 25.50
C LYS A 45 -8.54 7.24 24.65
N LYS A 46 -9.11 8.41 24.95
CA LYS A 46 -10.20 9.01 24.16
C LYS A 46 -9.70 9.62 22.84
N TRP A 47 -8.46 10.14 22.83
CA TRP A 47 -7.93 10.94 21.72
C TRP A 47 -6.65 10.38 21.11
N GLN A 48 -5.97 9.46 21.79
CA GLN A 48 -4.68 8.92 21.39
C GLN A 48 -4.75 7.40 21.25
N SER A 49 -4.12 6.87 20.20
CA SER A 49 -3.99 5.44 19.93
C SER A 49 -2.53 5.01 20.12
N PRO A 50 -2.26 3.95 20.90
CA PRO A 50 -0.92 3.39 21.06
C PRO A 50 -0.24 3.08 19.74
N ILE A 51 1.09 3.09 19.74
CA ILE A 51 1.90 2.67 18.60
C ILE A 51 1.49 1.26 18.15
N GLY A 52 1.34 1.09 16.83
CA GLY A 52 0.93 -0.17 16.23
C GLY A 52 -0.58 -0.42 16.23
N THR A 53 -1.41 0.45 16.82
CA THR A 53 -2.86 0.32 16.73
C THR A 53 -3.31 0.46 15.28
N ARG A 54 -3.97 -0.59 14.76
CA ARG A 54 -4.56 -0.60 13.42
C ARG A 54 -6.05 -0.29 13.53
N LYS A 55 -6.48 0.81 12.93
CA LYS A 55 -7.90 1.19 12.87
C LYS A 55 -8.40 1.02 11.43
N CYS A 56 -9.33 0.09 11.24
CA CYS A 56 -10.09 -0.03 10.01
C CYS A 56 -11.40 0.75 10.17
N ASN A 57 -11.56 1.83 9.42
CA ASN A 57 -12.77 2.64 9.45
C ASN A 57 -13.88 1.97 8.64
N LYS A 58 -15.14 2.32 8.90
CA LYS A 58 -16.29 1.86 8.09
C LYS A 58 -16.22 2.36 6.64
N GLU A 59 -15.44 3.41 6.39
CA GLU A 59 -15.15 3.99 5.07
C GLU A 59 -13.90 3.37 4.41
N ALA A 60 -13.41 2.23 4.91
CA ALA A 60 -12.35 1.49 4.24
C ALA A 60 -12.80 1.08 2.83
N PHE A 61 -11.85 1.05 1.90
CA PHE A 61 -12.09 0.64 0.52
C PHE A 61 -11.35 -0.67 0.25
N ILE A 62 -11.84 -1.41 -0.74
CA ILE A 62 -11.15 -2.61 -1.23
C ILE A 62 -10.35 -2.26 -2.48
N VAL A 63 -9.20 -2.91 -2.64
CA VAL A 63 -8.40 -2.85 -3.85
C VAL A 63 -8.41 -4.24 -4.46
N ILE A 64 -8.89 -4.34 -5.70
CA ILE A 64 -8.86 -5.57 -6.49
C ILE A 64 -7.66 -5.47 -7.43
N LYS A 65 -6.69 -6.37 -7.29
CA LYS A 65 -5.46 -6.38 -8.09
C LYS A 65 -5.37 -7.67 -8.88
N ASN A 66 -4.86 -7.57 -10.10
CA ASN A 66 -4.47 -8.73 -10.91
C ASN A 66 -2.96 -8.86 -10.87
N LEU A 67 -2.46 -9.85 -10.12
CA LEU A 67 -1.03 -10.07 -9.95
C LEU A 67 -0.39 -10.78 -11.15
N SER A 68 -1.19 -11.33 -12.07
CA SER A 68 -0.67 -12.03 -13.25
C SER A 68 -0.25 -11.06 -14.36
N ARG A 69 -0.79 -9.84 -14.33
CA ARG A 69 -0.59 -8.81 -15.34
C ARG A 69 0.25 -7.63 -14.86
N ASP A 70 0.70 -7.69 -13.60
CA ASP A 70 1.63 -6.73 -13.05
C ASP A 70 3.05 -7.11 -13.50
N PRO A 71 3.78 -6.25 -14.24
CA PRO A 71 5.22 -6.41 -14.42
C PRO A 71 5.92 -6.07 -13.10
N PHE A 72 5.63 -6.82 -12.03
CA PHE A 72 6.27 -6.64 -10.74
C PHE A 72 7.68 -7.21 -10.83
N GLU A 73 8.63 -6.36 -11.22
CA GLU A 73 10.05 -6.62 -11.03
C GLU A 73 10.51 -5.86 -9.79
N SER A 74 11.08 -6.58 -8.81
CA SER A 74 11.69 -5.92 -7.66
C SER A 74 12.83 -5.00 -8.12
N SER A 75 13.05 -3.90 -7.42
CA SER A 75 14.17 -3.00 -7.74
C SER A 75 15.48 -3.78 -7.71
N LYS A 76 16.23 -3.72 -8.82
CA LYS A 76 17.58 -4.28 -8.86
C LYS A 76 18.54 -3.34 -8.14
N PRO A 77 19.54 -3.87 -7.41
CA PRO A 77 20.65 -3.04 -6.94
C PRO A 77 21.31 -2.35 -8.13
N MET A 78 21.84 -1.15 -7.92
CA MET A 78 22.51 -0.45 -9.02
C MET A 78 23.80 -1.18 -9.42
N ASP A 79 24.03 -1.38 -10.72
CA ASP A 79 25.27 -1.96 -11.25
C ASP A 79 26.49 -1.01 -11.15
N ARG A 80 26.38 0.06 -10.35
CA ARG A 80 27.43 1.06 -10.15
C ARG A 80 27.76 1.19 -8.67
N GLU A 81 28.96 1.67 -8.40
CA GLU A 81 29.40 2.03 -7.05
C GLU A 81 28.43 3.05 -6.42
N HIS A 82 27.96 2.77 -5.20
CA HIS A 82 27.08 3.66 -4.43
C HIS A 82 27.83 4.90 -3.95
N LYS A 83 28.18 5.80 -4.88
CA LYS A 83 28.78 7.10 -4.55
C LYS A 83 27.69 8.15 -4.34
N PRO A 84 27.84 9.02 -3.32
CA PRO A 84 26.99 10.20 -3.19
C PRO A 84 27.13 11.08 -4.45
N GLN A 85 26.05 11.76 -4.82
CA GLN A 85 26.04 12.69 -5.96
C GLN A 85 26.99 13.88 -5.74
N HIS A 86 27.22 14.25 -4.49
CA HIS A 86 28.13 15.31 -4.08
C HIS A 86 29.48 14.70 -3.68
N PRO A 87 30.59 15.43 -3.91
CA PRO A 87 31.90 15.05 -3.40
C PRO A 87 31.83 14.80 -1.88
N TYR A 88 32.36 13.67 -1.44
CA TYR A 88 32.49 13.39 -0.01
C TYR A 88 33.73 14.12 0.53
N GLU A 89 33.52 15.08 1.42
CA GLU A 89 34.60 15.62 2.23
C GLU A 89 34.67 14.84 3.55
N PRO A 90 35.81 14.19 3.86
CA PRO A 90 35.96 13.52 5.14
C PRO A 90 35.86 14.54 6.27
N VAL A 91 35.08 14.21 7.29
CA VAL A 91 34.98 15.03 8.51
C VAL A 91 36.38 15.15 9.11
N LYS A 92 36.92 16.37 9.18
CA LYS A 92 38.16 16.63 9.91
C LYS A 92 37.87 16.38 11.38
N ASN A 93 38.45 15.33 11.95
CA ASN A 93 38.49 15.17 13.40
C ASN A 93 39.28 16.36 13.97
N VAL A 94 38.60 17.17 14.78
CA VAL A 94 39.19 18.27 15.56
C VAL A 94 39.65 17.73 16.90
#